data_AF-A0A8X6QIL2-F1
#
_entry.id   AF-A0A8X6QIL2-F1
#
_cell.length_a   1.000
_cell.length_b   1.000
_cell.length_c   1.000
_cell.angle_alpha   90.00
_cell.angle_beta   90.00
_cell.angle_gamma   90.00
#
_symmetry.space_group_name_H-M   'P 1'
#
loop_
_entity.id
_entity.type
_entity.pdbx_description
1 polymer ?
#
loop_
_entity_poly.entity_id
_entity_poly.type
_entity_poly.pdbx_seq_one_letter_code
_entity_poly.pdbx_strand_id
1 'polypeptide(L)'
;MSNEDYSDYGERISFFVSIFVLVVITLIMGLLVTFFIYIHKKETAQETAHFNNYRQILEIATEDCNSEIVRYLVREAVNIHDIRDLGVILLQHAAKEKCLEVVQFLAEKKVDIDATCDKSGNTALHYAAEHGNLEIVKFLLQKGANPNAKEFREKKPRDLARDQVTAMLLNNENSNKPYIEIIYLLDKAEQQHKSEQ
;
A
#
# COMPACT_ATOMS: atom_id res chain seq x y z
N MET A 1 51.41 -6.22 -62.78
CA MET A 1 50.68 -6.17 -61.51
C MET A 1 49.65 -7.29 -61.55
N SER A 2 49.90 -8.38 -60.84
CA SER A 2 49.17 -9.64 -60.96
C SER A 2 47.88 -9.62 -60.13
N ASN A 3 46.92 -10.47 -60.50
CA ASN A 3 45.63 -10.64 -59.81
C ASN A 3 45.74 -11.07 -58.33
N GLU A 4 46.91 -11.51 -57.88
CA GLU A 4 47.18 -11.87 -56.47
C GLU A 4 47.24 -10.63 -55.55
N ASP A 5 47.86 -9.53 -55.99
CA ASP A 5 47.91 -8.28 -55.20
C ASP A 5 46.50 -7.71 -54.98
N TYR A 6 45.59 -7.86 -55.95
CA TYR A 6 44.22 -7.37 -55.82
C TYR A 6 43.35 -8.16 -54.82
N SER A 7 43.66 -9.45 -54.58
CA SER A 7 42.91 -10.29 -53.64
C SER A 7 43.24 -9.98 -52.16
N ASP A 8 44.53 -9.79 -51.84
CA ASP A 8 44.99 -9.43 -50.47
C ASP A 8 44.49 -8.04 -50.06
N TYR A 9 44.48 -7.08 -51.00
CA TYR A 9 43.90 -5.75 -50.74
C TYR A 9 42.38 -5.80 -50.47
N GLY A 10 41.63 -6.65 -51.17
CA GLY A 10 40.20 -6.82 -50.96
C GLY A 10 39.85 -7.43 -49.60
N GLU A 11 40.60 -8.45 -49.17
CA GLU A 11 40.42 -9.09 -47.86
C GLU A 11 40.76 -8.14 -46.70
N ARG A 12 41.84 -7.36 -46.82
CA ARG A 12 42.20 -6.34 -45.82
C ARG A 12 41.12 -5.27 -45.68
N ILE A 13 40.57 -4.77 -46.79
CA ILE A 13 39.49 -3.78 -46.77
C ILE A 13 38.23 -4.38 -46.12
N SER A 14 37.86 -5.61 -46.48
CA SER A 14 36.73 -6.32 -45.87
C SER A 14 36.89 -6.49 -44.35
N PHE A 15 38.09 -6.85 -43.90
CA PHE A 15 38.43 -6.93 -42.48
C PHE A 15 38.25 -5.58 -41.79
N PHE A 16 38.75 -4.49 -42.37
CA PHE A 16 38.61 -3.13 -41.82
C PHE A 16 37.15 -2.64 -41.80
N VAL A 17 36.34 -3.03 -42.78
CA VAL A 17 34.92 -2.73 -42.80
C VAL A 17 34.19 -3.54 -41.73
N SER A 18 34.49 -4.84 -41.58
CA SER A 18 33.87 -5.70 -40.57
C SER A 18 34.22 -5.28 -39.15
N ILE A 19 35.48 -4.92 -38.87
CA ILE A 19 35.89 -4.41 -37.55
C ILE A 19 35.25 -3.06 -37.27
N PHE A 20 35.15 -2.19 -38.27
CA PHE A 20 34.46 -0.90 -38.13
C PHE A 20 32.98 -1.09 -37.80
N VAL A 21 32.28 -1.99 -38.50
CA VAL A 21 30.88 -2.32 -38.21
C VAL A 21 30.72 -2.91 -36.80
N LEU A 22 31.61 -3.81 -36.38
CA LEU A 22 31.60 -4.37 -35.02
C LEU A 22 31.80 -3.29 -33.95
N VAL A 23 32.73 -2.37 -34.16
CA VAL A 23 32.98 -1.23 -33.26
C VAL A 23 31.75 -0.33 -33.18
N VAL A 24 31.12 -0.02 -34.31
CA VAL A 24 29.89 0.79 -34.35
C VAL A 24 28.75 0.09 -33.62
N ILE A 25 28.54 -1.21 -33.83
CA ILE A 25 27.50 -1.99 -33.16
C ILE A 25 27.73 -2.02 -31.64
N THR A 26 28.97 -2.26 -31.20
CA THR A 26 29.27 -2.31 -29.75
C THR A 26 29.10 -0.95 -29.08
N LEU A 27 29.44 0.16 -29.75
CA LEU A 27 29.18 1.51 -29.27
C LEU A 27 27.68 1.81 -29.17
N ILE A 28 26.89 1.45 -30.20
CA ILE A 28 25.43 1.64 -30.20
C ILE A 28 24.79 0.81 -29.08
N MET A 29 25.19 -0.46 -28.90
CA MET A 29 24.66 -1.31 -27.84
C MET A 29 25.00 -0.77 -26.45
N GLY A 30 26.21 -0.24 -26.25
CA GLY A 30 26.59 0.42 -24.99
C GLY A 30 25.74 1.66 -24.68
N LEU A 31 25.46 2.49 -25.69
CA LEU A 31 24.57 3.65 -25.55
C LEU A 31 23.13 3.24 -25.24
N LEU A 32 22.63 2.17 -25.86
CA LEU A 32 21.28 1.66 -25.57
C LEU A 32 21.17 1.14 -24.13
N VAL A 33 22.14 0.34 -23.67
CA VAL A 33 22.14 -0.20 -22.30
C VAL A 33 22.17 0.93 -21.26
N THR A 34 23.04 1.93 -21.44
CA THR A 34 23.12 3.08 -20.52
C THR A 34 21.84 3.93 -20.54
N PHE A 35 21.22 4.09 -21.71
CA PHE A 35 19.93 4.77 -21.86
C PHE A 35 18.80 4.02 -21.14
N PHE A 36 18.71 2.69 -21.30
CA PHE A 36 17.71 1.88 -20.58
C PHE A 36 17.89 1.95 -19.05
N ILE A 37 19.12 1.85 -18.57
CA ILE A 37 19.44 2.01 -17.14
C ILE A 37 19.01 3.41 -16.66
N TYR A 38 19.28 4.45 -17.45
CA TYR A 38 18.90 5.82 -17.11
C TYR A 38 17.38 6.00 -17.03
N ILE A 39 16.62 5.46 -17.99
CA ILE A 39 15.16 5.52 -18.00
C ILE A 39 14.57 4.82 -16.77
N HIS A 40 14.99 3.58 -16.48
CA HIS A 40 14.52 2.87 -15.29
C HIS A 40 14.90 3.58 -13.98
N LYS A 41 16.11 4.13 -13.89
CA LYS A 41 16.53 4.90 -12.72
C LYS A 41 15.71 6.19 -12.55
N LYS A 42 15.34 6.85 -13.65
CA LYS A 42 14.53 8.07 -13.62
C LYS A 42 13.08 7.77 -13.19
N GLU A 43 12.49 6.72 -13.74
CA GLU A 43 11.13 6.27 -13.41
C GLU A 43 11.03 5.89 -11.92
N THR A 44 11.95 5.06 -11.43
CA THR A 44 12.04 4.70 -10.00
C THR A 44 12.29 5.91 -9.09
N ALA A 45 13.12 6.87 -9.50
CA ALA A 45 13.34 8.10 -8.74
C ALA A 45 12.08 8.98 -8.67
N GLN A 46 11.27 9.02 -9.73
CA GLN A 46 10.04 9.79 -9.77
C GLN A 46 8.93 9.15 -8.93
N GLU A 47 8.77 7.83 -9.00
CA GLU A 47 7.83 7.07 -8.16
C GLU A 47 8.16 7.22 -6.67
N THR A 48 9.44 7.10 -6.30
CA THR A 48 9.88 7.27 -4.90
C THR A 48 9.73 8.70 -4.40
N ALA A 49 10.01 9.71 -5.23
CA ALA A 49 9.79 11.11 -4.87
C ALA A 49 8.31 11.45 -4.69
N HIS A 50 7.44 10.91 -5.56
CA HIS A 50 6.00 11.01 -5.43
C HIS A 50 5.57 10.40 -4.08
N PHE A 51 5.86 9.12 -3.86
CA PHE A 51 5.51 8.42 -2.62
C PHE A 51 5.97 9.15 -1.35
N ASN A 52 7.21 9.66 -1.32
CA ASN A 52 7.75 10.38 -0.17
C ASN A 52 7.03 11.71 0.10
N ASN A 53 6.70 12.46 -0.95
CA ASN A 53 5.95 13.72 -0.81
C ASN A 53 4.53 13.46 -0.29
N TYR A 54 3.84 12.44 -0.81
CA TYR A 54 2.52 12.07 -0.31
C TYR A 54 2.58 11.56 1.12
N ARG A 55 3.56 10.71 1.47
CA ARG A 55 3.74 10.22 2.83
C ARG A 55 3.91 11.38 3.84
N GLN A 56 4.74 12.36 3.52
CA GLN A 56 4.99 13.51 4.40
C GLN A 56 3.74 14.39 4.57
N ILE A 57 2.98 14.62 3.49
CA ILE A 57 1.74 15.38 3.54
C ILE A 57 0.65 14.62 4.34
N LEU A 58 0.65 13.28 4.26
CA LEU A 58 -0.29 12.43 4.99
C LEU A 58 0.01 12.35 6.48
N GLU A 59 1.29 12.23 6.88
CA GLU A 59 1.71 12.31 8.28
C GLU A 59 1.19 13.60 8.93
N ILE A 60 1.31 14.73 8.24
CA ILE A 60 0.80 16.04 8.70
C ILE A 60 -0.74 16.07 8.75
N ALA A 61 -1.44 15.48 7.77
CA ALA A 61 -2.90 15.56 7.68
C ALA A 61 -3.64 14.68 8.72
N THR A 62 -2.98 13.65 9.24
CA THR A 62 -3.56 12.72 10.23
C THR A 62 -3.31 13.11 11.69
N GLU A 63 -2.33 13.97 11.98
CA GLU A 63 -2.06 14.45 13.35
C GLU A 63 -3.23 15.25 13.95
N ASP A 64 -4.07 15.88 13.11
CA ASP A 64 -5.18 16.72 13.56
C ASP A 64 -6.55 16.01 13.53
N CYS A 65 -6.62 14.76 13.04
CA CYS A 65 -7.84 13.95 12.78
C CYS A 65 -9.04 14.67 12.12
N ASN A 66 -8.87 15.90 11.64
CA ASN A 66 -9.96 16.81 11.32
C ASN A 66 -9.61 17.67 10.11
N SER A 67 -9.55 17.08 8.92
CA SER A 67 -9.35 17.91 7.75
C SER A 67 -10.05 17.42 6.50
N GLU A 68 -10.81 18.33 5.91
CA GLU A 68 -11.13 18.36 4.48
C GLU A 68 -9.87 18.11 3.62
N ILE A 69 -8.68 18.38 4.15
CA ILE A 69 -7.38 18.05 3.53
C ILE A 69 -7.21 16.53 3.37
N VAL A 70 -7.47 15.70 4.38
CA VAL A 70 -7.42 14.23 4.20
C VAL A 70 -8.42 13.79 3.13
N ARG A 71 -9.66 14.31 3.15
CA ARG A 71 -10.67 13.98 2.13
C ARG A 71 -10.24 14.45 0.74
N TYR A 72 -9.68 15.65 0.62
CA TYR A 72 -9.17 16.23 -0.62
C TYR A 72 -7.99 15.43 -1.15
N LEU A 73 -7.00 15.13 -0.31
CA LEU A 73 -5.83 14.33 -0.67
C LEU A 73 -6.19 12.92 -1.08
N VAL A 74 -7.12 12.27 -0.38
CA VAL A 74 -7.59 10.95 -0.81
C VAL A 74 -8.37 11.06 -2.10
N ARG A 75 -9.21 12.10 -2.33
CA ARG A 75 -9.88 12.30 -3.64
C ARG A 75 -8.87 12.52 -4.78
N GLU A 76 -7.86 13.34 -4.56
CA GLU A 76 -6.80 13.59 -5.55
C GLU A 76 -5.95 12.34 -5.76
N ALA A 77 -5.46 11.69 -4.71
CA ALA A 77 -4.71 10.44 -4.81
C ALA A 77 -5.53 9.29 -5.42
N VAL A 78 -6.85 9.29 -5.25
CA VAL A 78 -7.78 8.38 -5.96
C VAL A 78 -7.79 8.60 -7.47
N ASN A 79 -7.56 9.82 -7.96
CA ASN A 79 -7.35 10.05 -9.39
C ASN A 79 -6.01 9.49 -9.89
N ILE A 80 -4.98 9.45 -9.03
CA ILE A 80 -3.62 9.03 -9.40
C ILE A 80 -3.43 7.51 -9.23
N HIS A 81 -4.39 6.69 -9.68
CA HIS A 81 -4.28 5.23 -9.91
C HIS A 81 -3.64 4.29 -8.84
N ASP A 82 -3.17 4.77 -7.70
CA ASP A 82 -2.29 4.05 -6.77
C ASP A 82 -2.88 3.97 -5.34
N ILE A 83 -4.21 3.84 -5.29
CA ILE A 83 -4.96 3.77 -4.03
C ILE A 83 -4.69 2.52 -3.21
N ARG A 84 -3.99 1.52 -3.76
CA ARG A 84 -3.80 0.25 -3.07
C ARG A 84 -2.78 0.43 -1.94
N ASP A 85 -1.56 0.83 -2.27
CA ASP A 85 -0.52 0.94 -1.24
C ASP A 85 -0.75 2.17 -0.36
N LEU A 86 -1.14 3.31 -0.97
CA LEU A 86 -1.41 4.53 -0.22
C LEU A 86 -2.68 4.44 0.65
N GLY A 87 -3.74 3.83 0.12
CA GLY A 87 -5.00 3.65 0.87
C GLY A 87 -4.81 2.77 2.09
N VAL A 88 -3.97 1.73 1.99
CA VAL A 88 -3.63 0.86 3.13
C VAL A 88 -2.79 1.59 4.15
N ILE A 89 -1.76 2.35 3.74
CA ILE A 89 -0.97 3.20 4.64
C ILE A 89 -1.88 4.14 5.43
N LEU A 90 -2.80 4.80 4.73
CA LEU A 90 -3.75 5.73 5.32
C LEU A 90 -4.71 5.07 6.29
N LEU A 91 -5.24 3.90 5.93
CA LEU A 91 -6.17 3.14 6.77
C LEU A 91 -5.48 2.72 8.08
N GLN A 92 -4.25 2.23 8.00
CA GLN A 92 -3.45 1.83 9.16
C GLN A 92 -3.12 3.02 10.07
N HIS A 93 -2.73 4.16 9.50
CA HIS A 93 -2.40 5.35 10.27
C HIS A 93 -3.64 5.98 10.92
N ALA A 94 -4.75 6.09 10.19
CA ALA A 94 -6.02 6.56 10.75
C ALA A 94 -6.52 5.63 11.88
N ALA A 95 -6.31 4.32 11.73
CA ALA A 95 -6.62 3.35 12.77
C ALA A 95 -5.75 3.50 14.01
N LYS A 96 -4.51 3.96 13.86
CA LYS A 96 -3.58 4.29 14.96
C LYS A 96 -3.99 5.59 15.69
N GLU A 97 -4.26 6.65 14.93
CA GLU A 97 -4.49 8.02 15.45
C GLU A 97 -5.95 8.29 15.88
N LYS A 98 -6.83 7.27 15.88
CA LYS A 98 -8.26 7.37 16.28
C LYS A 98 -9.14 8.16 15.32
N CYS A 99 -8.74 8.35 14.07
CA CYS A 99 -9.50 9.14 13.10
C CYS A 99 -10.59 8.30 12.39
N LEU A 100 -11.75 8.08 13.06
CA LEU A 100 -12.84 7.23 12.55
C LEU A 100 -13.38 7.67 11.18
N GLU A 101 -13.54 8.98 10.95
CA GLU A 101 -14.08 9.52 9.70
C GLU A 101 -13.23 9.12 8.48
N VAL A 102 -11.91 9.13 8.63
CA VAL A 102 -10.97 8.74 7.58
C VAL A 102 -11.04 7.24 7.32
N VAL A 103 -11.12 6.43 8.38
CA VAL A 103 -11.32 4.98 8.27
C VAL A 103 -12.62 4.67 7.53
N GLN A 104 -13.71 5.37 7.86
CA GLN A 104 -15.00 5.20 7.18
C GLN A 104 -14.91 5.56 5.70
N PHE A 105 -14.32 6.71 5.39
CA PHE A 105 -14.16 7.17 4.01
C PHE A 105 -13.32 6.20 3.16
N LEU A 106 -12.21 5.68 3.70
CA LEU A 106 -11.34 4.74 2.98
C LEU A 106 -12.02 3.38 2.78
N ALA A 107 -12.81 2.91 3.74
CA ALA A 107 -13.59 1.67 3.59
C ALA A 107 -14.61 1.76 2.44
N GLU A 108 -15.17 2.94 2.15
CA GLU A 108 -16.05 3.16 0.99
C GLU A 108 -15.30 3.10 -0.35
N LYS A 109 -14.00 3.40 -0.36
CA LYS A 109 -13.14 3.42 -1.56
C LYS A 109 -12.63 2.05 -1.99
N LYS A 110 -13.15 0.96 -1.41
CA LYS A 110 -12.73 -0.43 -1.68
C LYS A 110 -11.23 -0.68 -1.41
N VAL A 111 -10.66 0.03 -0.43
CA VAL A 111 -9.36 -0.32 0.12
C VAL A 111 -9.46 -1.71 0.76
N ASP A 112 -8.47 -2.56 0.53
CA ASP A 112 -8.41 -3.85 1.20
C ASP A 112 -8.14 -3.64 2.70
N ILE A 113 -9.10 -4.07 3.52
CA ILE A 113 -9.12 -3.81 4.96
C ILE A 113 -8.08 -4.64 5.72
N ASP A 114 -7.74 -5.81 5.18
CA ASP A 114 -6.77 -6.72 5.79
C ASP A 114 -5.38 -6.60 5.14
N ALA A 115 -5.20 -5.68 4.19
CA ALA A 115 -3.91 -5.47 3.55
C ALA A 115 -2.88 -4.85 4.52
N THR A 116 -1.62 -5.16 4.22
CA THR A 116 -0.46 -4.77 5.02
C THR A 116 0.55 -4.03 4.15
N CYS A 117 0.98 -2.84 4.54
CA CYS A 117 2.02 -2.09 3.82
C CYS A 117 3.33 -1.93 4.63
N ASP A 118 3.31 -2.26 5.93
CA ASP A 118 4.48 -2.13 6.80
C ASP A 118 5.31 -3.42 6.89
N LYS A 119 6.53 -3.28 7.41
CA LYS A 119 7.49 -4.39 7.59
C LYS A 119 7.16 -5.32 8.74
N SER A 120 6.15 -5.00 9.55
CA SER A 120 5.67 -5.86 10.64
C SER A 120 4.53 -6.76 10.16
N GLY A 121 3.90 -6.44 9.02
CA GLY A 121 2.72 -7.16 8.55
C GLY A 121 1.47 -6.81 9.37
N ASN A 122 1.42 -5.62 9.99
CA ASN A 122 0.24 -5.22 10.74
C ASN A 122 -0.88 -4.82 9.78
N THR A 123 -2.11 -5.19 10.13
CA THR A 123 -3.33 -4.68 9.50
C THR A 123 -3.84 -3.44 10.25
N ALA A 124 -4.81 -2.73 9.69
CA ALA A 124 -5.46 -1.62 10.41
C ALA A 124 -6.07 -2.07 11.75
N LEU A 125 -6.54 -3.32 11.83
CA LEU A 125 -7.11 -3.89 13.06
C LEU A 125 -6.04 -4.10 14.15
N HIS A 126 -4.79 -4.45 13.77
CA HIS A 126 -3.67 -4.53 14.72
C HIS A 126 -3.40 -3.17 15.36
N TYR A 127 -3.29 -2.12 14.54
CA TYR A 127 -3.04 -0.76 15.02
C TYR A 127 -4.18 -0.23 15.90
N ALA A 128 -5.43 -0.43 15.50
CA ALA A 128 -6.58 -0.04 16.30
C ALA A 128 -6.62 -0.75 17.65
N ALA A 129 -6.26 -2.04 17.69
CA ALA A 129 -6.18 -2.81 18.93
C ALA A 129 -5.06 -2.31 19.85
N GLU A 130 -3.85 -2.12 19.31
CA GLU A 130 -2.67 -1.62 20.03
C GLU A 130 -2.89 -0.23 20.65
N HIS A 131 -3.72 0.60 20.03
CA HIS A 131 -4.00 1.96 20.49
C HIS A 131 -5.30 2.07 21.31
N GLY A 132 -6.04 0.97 21.48
CA GLY A 132 -7.29 0.92 22.24
C GLY A 132 -8.44 1.69 21.57
N ASN A 133 -8.46 1.72 20.24
CA ASN A 133 -9.40 2.52 19.45
C ASN A 133 -10.69 1.73 19.20
N LEU A 134 -11.46 1.52 20.27
CA LEU A 134 -12.61 0.62 20.29
C LEU A 134 -13.62 0.88 19.16
N GLU A 135 -13.92 2.14 18.86
CA GLU A 135 -14.85 2.51 17.78
C GLU A 135 -14.36 2.05 16.40
N ILE A 136 -13.06 2.22 16.14
CA ILE A 136 -12.42 1.78 14.90
C ILE A 136 -12.36 0.25 14.87
N VAL A 137 -12.02 -0.41 15.97
CA VAL A 137 -12.03 -1.88 16.04
C VAL A 137 -13.44 -2.41 15.70
N LYS A 138 -14.49 -1.85 16.30
CA LYS A 138 -15.88 -2.20 15.98
C LYS A 138 -16.20 -2.00 14.50
N PHE A 139 -15.85 -0.83 13.95
CA PHE A 139 -16.13 -0.51 12.56
C PHE A 139 -15.41 -1.45 11.58
N LEU A 140 -14.11 -1.70 11.79
CA LEU A 140 -13.33 -2.60 10.94
C LEU A 140 -13.91 -4.03 10.97
N LEU A 141 -14.30 -4.53 12.15
CA LEU A 141 -14.97 -5.83 12.28
C LEU A 141 -16.32 -5.86 11.55
N GLN A 142 -17.13 -4.80 11.64
CA GLN A 142 -18.39 -4.67 10.88
C GLN A 142 -18.16 -4.70 9.37
N LYS A 143 -17.03 -4.19 8.90
CA LYS A 143 -16.64 -4.23 7.50
C LYS A 143 -15.96 -5.55 7.08
N GLY A 144 -15.85 -6.52 7.99
CA GLY A 144 -15.35 -7.86 7.70
C GLY A 144 -13.85 -8.04 7.88
N ALA A 145 -13.16 -7.12 8.59
CA ALA A 145 -11.76 -7.31 8.95
C ALA A 145 -11.55 -8.63 9.69
N ASN A 146 -10.46 -9.34 9.37
CA ASN A 146 -10.16 -10.62 10.00
C ASN A 146 -9.58 -10.43 11.42
N PRO A 147 -10.32 -10.79 12.50
CA PRO A 147 -9.82 -10.67 13.88
C PRO A 147 -8.66 -11.62 14.20
N ASN A 148 -8.44 -12.62 13.35
CA ASN A 148 -7.38 -13.61 13.48
C ASN A 148 -6.23 -13.39 12.48
N ALA A 149 -6.18 -12.25 11.79
CA ALA A 149 -5.04 -11.88 10.96
C ALA A 149 -3.76 -11.97 11.80
N LYS A 150 -2.69 -12.51 11.22
CA LYS A 150 -1.41 -12.66 11.89
C LYS A 150 -0.41 -11.69 11.28
N GLU A 151 0.22 -10.87 12.12
CA GLU A 151 1.41 -10.13 11.72
C GLU A 151 2.64 -11.07 11.67
N PHE A 152 3.81 -10.56 11.27
CA PHE A 152 4.97 -11.41 10.98
C PHE A 152 5.58 -12.12 12.18
N ARG A 153 5.32 -11.67 13.42
CA ARG A 153 5.65 -12.40 14.66
C ARG A 153 4.49 -13.26 15.16
N GLU A 154 3.55 -13.57 14.27
CA GLU A 154 2.36 -14.39 14.47
C GLU A 154 1.37 -13.87 15.51
N LYS A 155 1.50 -12.62 15.96
CA LYS A 155 0.54 -12.00 16.86
C LYS A 155 -0.73 -11.66 16.10
N LYS A 156 -1.86 -11.83 16.79
CA LYS A 156 -3.17 -11.37 16.33
C LYS A 156 -3.44 -9.96 16.87
N PRO A 157 -4.42 -9.22 16.31
CA PRO A 157 -4.84 -7.94 16.87
C PRO A 157 -5.12 -7.99 18.38
N ARG A 158 -5.74 -9.07 18.86
CA ARG A 158 -6.00 -9.28 20.30
C ARG A 158 -4.73 -9.31 21.13
N ASP A 159 -3.67 -9.93 20.63
CA ASP A 159 -2.42 -10.10 21.37
C ASP A 159 -1.66 -8.77 21.51
N LEU A 160 -2.07 -7.76 20.74
CA LEU A 160 -1.60 -6.38 20.83
C LEU A 160 -2.58 -5.46 21.57
N ALA A 161 -3.77 -5.93 21.96
CA ALA A 161 -4.82 -5.07 22.49
C ALA A 161 -4.36 -4.27 23.73
N ARG A 162 -4.59 -2.95 23.70
CA ARG A 162 -4.19 -2.03 24.77
C ARG A 162 -4.90 -2.28 26.10
N ASP A 163 -6.17 -2.67 26.03
CA ASP A 163 -7.01 -2.87 27.20
C ASP A 163 -7.82 -4.17 27.08
N GLN A 164 -8.32 -4.61 28.24
CA GLN A 164 -9.05 -5.86 28.35
C GLN A 164 -10.37 -5.83 27.57
N VAL A 165 -11.00 -4.66 27.43
CA VAL A 165 -12.26 -4.50 26.68
C VAL A 165 -12.03 -4.78 25.19
N THR A 166 -10.97 -4.21 24.62
CA THR A 166 -10.56 -4.43 23.24
C THR A 166 -10.11 -5.87 23.03
N ALA A 167 -9.38 -6.46 23.98
CA ALA A 167 -8.99 -7.87 23.93
C ALA A 167 -10.20 -8.81 23.98
N MET A 168 -11.20 -8.53 24.82
CA MET A 168 -12.47 -9.24 24.86
C MET A 168 -13.23 -9.10 23.54
N LEU A 169 -13.20 -7.90 22.94
CA LEU A 169 -13.85 -7.66 21.66
C LEU A 169 -13.24 -8.53 20.54
N LEU A 170 -11.92 -8.73 20.59
CA LEU A 170 -11.16 -9.52 19.62
C LEU A 170 -11.04 -11.02 19.98
N ASN A 171 -11.70 -11.49 21.05
CA ASN A 171 -11.60 -12.87 21.50
C ASN A 171 -12.46 -13.83 20.65
N ASN A 172 -11.85 -14.45 19.64
CA ASN A 172 -12.52 -15.39 18.73
C ASN A 172 -11.89 -16.79 18.74
N GLU A 173 -11.83 -17.44 19.91
CA GLU A 173 -11.32 -18.82 20.02
C GLU A 173 -12.40 -19.90 19.89
N ASN A 174 -13.69 -19.58 20.06
CA ASN A 174 -14.77 -20.59 20.03
C ASN A 174 -16.11 -20.14 19.42
N SER A 175 -16.25 -18.91 18.91
CA SER A 175 -17.55 -18.40 18.45
C SER A 175 -17.75 -18.59 16.95
N ASN A 176 -18.17 -19.80 16.57
CA ASN A 176 -18.83 -20.02 15.28
C ASN A 176 -20.30 -19.50 15.30
N LYS A 177 -20.54 -18.40 16.01
CA LYS A 177 -21.79 -17.63 16.06
C LYS A 177 -21.46 -16.13 16.12
N PRO A 178 -22.16 -15.31 15.34
CA PRO A 178 -21.56 -14.22 14.58
C PRO A 178 -21.52 -12.95 15.42
N TYR A 179 -20.36 -12.32 15.49
CA TYR A 179 -20.19 -10.96 16.01
C TYR A 179 -21.15 -9.95 15.34
N ILE A 180 -21.48 -10.20 14.07
CA ILE A 180 -22.52 -9.49 13.31
C ILE A 180 -23.89 -9.60 13.97
N GLU A 181 -24.25 -10.76 14.54
CA GLU A 181 -25.57 -10.98 15.16
C GLU A 181 -25.69 -10.26 16.50
N ILE A 182 -24.62 -10.22 17.30
CA ILE A 182 -24.61 -9.45 18.56
C ILE A 182 -24.68 -7.94 18.29
N ILE A 183 -23.89 -7.43 17.34
CA ILE A 183 -23.94 -6.02 16.94
C ILE A 183 -25.29 -5.67 16.30
N TYR A 184 -25.83 -6.53 15.43
CA TYR A 184 -27.15 -6.37 14.83
C TYR A 184 -28.25 -6.31 15.89
N LEU A 185 -28.21 -7.18 16.90
CA LEU A 185 -29.19 -7.19 17.98
C LEU A 185 -29.08 -5.94 18.88
N LEU A 186 -27.87 -5.45 19.14
CA LEU A 186 -27.65 -4.22 19.91
C LEU A 186 -28.15 -2.98 19.16
N ASP A 187 -27.82 -2.84 17.87
CA ASP A 187 -28.24 -1.71 17.05
C ASP A 187 -29.76 -1.69 16.84
N LYS A 188 -30.37 -2.88 16.67
CA LYS A 188 -31.83 -3.04 16.61
C LYS A 188 -32.51 -2.66 17.93
N ALA A 189 -31.93 -3.01 19.08
CA ALA A 189 -32.48 -2.66 20.38
C ALA A 189 -32.43 -1.15 20.66
N GLU A 190 -31.34 -0.47 20.26
CA GLU A 190 -31.21 0.98 20.40
C GLU A 190 -32.20 1.76 19.51
N GLN A 191 -32.47 1.27 18.29
CA GLN A 191 -33.46 1.89 17.41
C GLN A 191 -34.89 1.73 17.92
N GLN A 192 -35.23 0.56 18.49
CA GLN A 192 -36.53 0.33 19.11
C GLN A 192 -36.76 1.27 20.31
N HIS A 193 -35.72 1.51 21.11
CA HIS A 193 -35.80 2.40 22.26
C HIS A 193 -35.94 3.90 21.90
N LYS A 194 -35.50 4.31 20.70
CA LYS A 194 -35.68 5.67 20.16
C LYS A 194 -37.03 5.88 19.46
N SER A 195 -37.67 4.82 18.99
CA SER A 195 -39.01 4.91 18.37
C SER A 195 -40.17 4.91 19.37
N GLU A 196 -39.90 4.56 20.62
CA GLU A 196 -40.88 4.48 21.71
C GLU A 196 -40.87 5.69 22.66
N GLN A 197 -40.02 6.70 22.40
CA GLN A 197 -39.98 8.00 23.09
C GLN A 197 -40.45 9.13 22.16
#